data_AF-A0A261U5K9-F1
#
_entry.id   AF-A0A261U5K9-F1
#
_cell.length_a   1.000
_cell.length_b   1.000
_cell.length_c   1.000
_cell.angle_alpha   90.00
_cell.angle_beta   90.00
_cell.angle_gamma   90.00
#
_symmetry.space_group_name_H-M   'P 1'
#
loop_
_entity.id
_entity.type
_entity.pdbx_description
1 polymer ?
#
loop_
_entity_poly.entity_id
_entity_poly.type
_entity_poly.pdbx_seq_one_letter_code
_entity_poly.pdbx_strand_id
1 'polypeptide(L)'
;MDYPGEFKVKADIQAASRHRQWASEATADASVPTVSDEKTAHCMVAHGGGFIKSLARTWQLADPNNRDRLKAAFAPEFVRYAQLAESFGEA
;
A
#
# COMPACT_ATOMS: atom_id res chain seq x y z
N MET A 1 -15.99 -40.42 34.25
CA MET A 1 -16.17 -39.57 33.06
C MET A 1 -14.78 -39.18 32.60
N ASP A 2 -14.14 -40.06 31.83
CA ASP A 2 -12.86 -39.78 31.18
C ASP A 2 -13.14 -38.94 29.94
N TYR A 3 -12.69 -37.69 29.96
CA TYR A 3 -12.57 -36.90 28.74
C TYR A 3 -11.19 -37.20 28.14
N PRO A 4 -11.10 -37.82 26.95
CA PRO A 4 -9.81 -38.08 26.32
C PRO A 4 -9.16 -36.75 25.92
N GLY A 5 -8.06 -36.41 26.59
CA GLY A 5 -7.27 -35.20 26.41
C GLY A 5 -6.40 -35.17 25.15
N GLU A 6 -6.91 -35.65 24.02
CA GLU A 6 -6.10 -35.86 22.80
C GLU A 6 -6.76 -35.30 21.53
N PHE A 7 -7.29 -34.07 21.56
CA PHE A 7 -7.69 -33.41 20.32
C PHE A 7 -7.31 -31.93 20.31
N LYS A 8 -6.01 -31.66 20.19
CA LYS A 8 -5.52 -30.51 19.42
C LYS A 8 -4.51 -31.02 18.41
N VAL A 9 -5.10 -31.58 17.36
CA VAL A 9 -4.43 -32.23 16.24
C VAL A 9 -3.48 -31.22 15.60
N LYS A 10 -2.25 -31.65 15.27
CA LYS A 10 -1.27 -30.85 14.51
C LYS A 10 -1.89 -30.21 13.25
N ALA A 11 -2.95 -30.81 12.71
CA ALA A 11 -3.76 -30.32 11.59
C ALA A 11 -4.45 -28.97 11.88
N ASP A 12 -4.97 -28.73 13.08
CA ASP A 12 -5.60 -27.44 13.44
C ASP A 12 -4.56 -26.31 13.52
N ILE A 13 -3.39 -26.62 14.08
CA ILE A 13 -2.26 -25.69 14.15
C ILE A 13 -1.76 -25.35 12.73
N GLN A 14 -1.75 -26.33 11.84
CA GLN A 14 -1.33 -26.16 10.45
C GLN A 14 -2.38 -25.39 9.61
N ALA A 15 -3.68 -25.61 9.86
CA ALA A 15 -4.77 -24.86 9.23
C ALA A 15 -4.74 -23.37 9.63
N ALA A 16 -4.55 -23.08 10.92
CA ALA A 16 -4.39 -21.70 11.40
C ALA A 16 -3.14 -21.01 10.82
N SER A 17 -2.07 -21.76 10.57
CA SER A 17 -0.84 -21.24 9.94
C SER A 17 -1.05 -20.90 8.47
N ARG A 18 -1.81 -21.73 7.75
CA ARG A 18 -2.14 -21.53 6.33
C ARG A 18 -2.97 -20.27 6.11
N HIS A 19 -3.89 -19.97 7.03
CA HIS A 19 -4.71 -18.76 6.97
C HIS A 19 -3.88 -17.48 7.17
N ARG A 20 -2.78 -17.54 7.94
CA ARG A 20 -1.84 -16.41 8.08
C ARG A 20 -0.98 -16.20 6.83
N GLN A 21 -0.60 -17.28 6.15
CA GLN A 21 0.18 -17.18 4.91
C GLN A 21 -0.60 -16.51 3.78
N TRP A 22 -1.88 -16.85 3.60
CA TRP A 22 -2.73 -16.20 2.59
C TRP A 22 -2.90 -14.70 2.81
N ALA A 23 -3.04 -14.25 4.06
CA ALA A 23 -3.15 -12.83 4.38
C ALA A 23 -1.86 -12.07 4.00
N SER A 24 -0.69 -12.68 4.19
CA SER A 24 0.60 -12.10 3.81
C SER A 24 0.82 -12.12 2.30
N GLU A 25 0.45 -13.20 1.61
CA GLU A 25 0.57 -13.31 0.15
C GLU A 25 -0.36 -12.32 -0.57
N ALA A 26 -1.58 -12.11 -0.08
CA ALA A 26 -2.50 -11.11 -0.64
C ALA A 26 -2.00 -9.66 -0.52
N THR A 27 -1.16 -9.37 0.49
CA THR A 27 -0.52 -8.05 0.63
C THR A 27 0.80 -7.93 -0.15
N ALA A 28 1.41 -9.05 -0.55
CA ALA A 28 2.71 -9.04 -1.24
C ALA A 28 2.60 -8.70 -2.74
N ASP A 29 1.41 -8.82 -3.32
CA ASP A 29 1.16 -8.51 -4.75
C ASP A 29 0.83 -7.03 -5.01
N ALA A 30 0.71 -6.22 -3.95
CA ALA A 30 0.75 -4.78 -4.08
C ALA A 30 2.23 -4.36 -4.19
N SER A 31 2.82 -4.55 -5.38
CA SER A 31 4.11 -3.96 -5.75
C SER A 31 4.11 -2.51 -5.29
N VAL A 32 4.83 -2.21 -4.20
CA VAL A 32 4.98 -0.85 -3.71
C VAL A 32 5.87 -0.20 -4.75
N PRO A 33 5.35 0.72 -5.57
CA PRO A 33 6.14 1.32 -6.64
C PRO A 33 7.40 1.91 -6.03
N THR A 34 8.57 1.57 -6.59
CA THR A 34 9.89 1.98 -6.06
C THR A 34 10.17 3.47 -6.28
N VAL A 35 9.21 4.17 -6.87
CA VAL A 35 9.27 5.58 -7.23
C VAL A 35 9.22 6.47 -6.00
N SER A 36 10.11 7.46 -5.94
CA SER A 36 10.12 8.43 -4.84
C SER A 36 8.83 9.22 -4.76
N ASP A 37 8.41 9.56 -3.54
CA ASP A 37 7.19 10.35 -3.31
C ASP A 37 7.20 11.68 -4.07
N GLU A 38 8.37 12.28 -4.26
CA GLU A 38 8.54 13.49 -5.06
C GLU A 38 8.25 13.26 -6.55
N LYS A 39 8.73 12.15 -7.13
CA LYS A 39 8.41 11.77 -8.51
C LYS A 39 6.93 11.46 -8.68
N THR A 40 6.34 10.78 -7.70
CA THR A 40 4.89 10.55 -7.65
C THR A 40 4.12 11.86 -7.64
N ALA A 41 4.47 12.79 -6.75
CA ALA A 41 3.84 14.12 -6.68
C ALA A 41 4.03 14.90 -7.99
N HIS A 42 5.20 14.80 -8.64
CA HIS A 42 5.43 15.41 -9.95
C HIS A 42 4.52 14.81 -11.02
N CYS A 43 4.37 13.49 -11.05
CA CYS A 43 3.46 12.78 -11.95
C CYS A 43 2.00 13.20 -11.72
N MET A 44 1.59 13.34 -10.45
CA MET A 44 0.26 13.86 -10.07
C MET A 44 0.03 15.28 -10.59
N VAL A 45 1.04 16.17 -10.53
CA VAL A 45 0.94 17.52 -11.08
C VAL A 45 0.87 17.51 -12.61
N ALA A 46 1.63 16.64 -13.28
CA ALA A 46 1.69 16.59 -14.74
C ALA A 46 0.44 15.97 -15.37
N HIS A 47 -0.04 14.85 -14.82
CA HIS A 47 -1.09 14.02 -15.44
C HIS A 47 -2.41 13.99 -14.65
N GLY A 48 -2.47 14.66 -13.50
CA GLY A 48 -3.66 14.71 -12.65
C GLY A 48 -4.79 15.60 -13.19
N GLY A 49 -6.01 15.28 -12.75
CA GLY A 49 -7.15 16.22 -12.80
C GLY A 49 -6.97 17.39 -11.83
N GLY A 50 -7.87 18.38 -11.86
CA GLY A 50 -7.75 19.61 -11.05
C GLY A 50 -7.59 19.37 -9.54
N PHE A 51 -8.31 18.39 -9.00
CA PHE A 51 -8.18 17.97 -7.60
C PHE A 51 -6.79 17.37 -7.31
N ILE A 52 -6.35 16.40 -8.10
CA ILE A 52 -5.05 15.72 -7.93
C ILE A 52 -3.89 16.70 -8.04
N LYS A 53 -3.94 17.63 -9.00
CA LYS A 53 -2.94 18.70 -9.14
C LYS A 53 -2.86 19.57 -7.89
N SER A 54 -4.01 19.91 -7.32
CA SER A 54 -4.09 20.71 -6.10
C SER A 54 -3.57 19.92 -4.89
N LEU A 55 -3.96 18.66 -4.76
CA LEU A 55 -3.48 17.74 -3.72
C LEU A 55 -1.96 17.61 -3.75
N ALA A 56 -1.38 17.37 -4.92
CA ALA A 56 0.06 17.22 -5.08
C ALA A 56 0.83 18.51 -4.75
N ARG A 57 0.31 19.67 -5.15
CA ARG A 57 0.89 20.97 -4.76
C ARG A 57 0.81 21.22 -3.26
N THR A 58 -0.34 20.92 -2.65
CA THR A 58 -0.51 21.03 -1.19
C THR A 58 0.44 20.10 -0.46
N TRP A 59 0.61 18.87 -0.94
CA TRP A 59 1.58 17.92 -0.40
C TRP A 59 3.03 18.43 -0.52
N GLN A 60 3.43 18.98 -1.66
CA GLN A 60 4.77 19.55 -1.86
C GLN A 60 5.06 20.73 -0.92
N LEU A 61 4.06 21.57 -0.64
CA LEU A 61 4.18 22.73 0.25
C LEU A 61 4.01 22.39 1.74
N ALA A 62 3.44 21.23 2.06
CA ALA A 62 3.23 20.79 3.44
C ALA A 62 4.55 20.44 4.14
N ASP A 63 4.58 20.62 5.46
CA ASP A 63 5.62 20.08 6.33
C ASP A 63 5.60 18.54 6.36
N PRO A 64 6.70 17.88 6.80
CA PRO A 64 6.82 16.43 6.76
C PRO A 64 5.66 15.68 7.44
N ASN A 65 5.17 16.16 8.59
CA ASN A 65 4.07 15.51 9.30
C ASN A 65 2.76 15.59 8.49
N ASN A 66 2.50 16.74 7.86
CA ASN A 66 1.32 16.92 7.03
C ASN A 66 1.44 16.20 5.67
N ARG A 67 2.66 16.01 5.15
CA ARG A 67 2.89 15.14 3.98
C ARG A 67 2.46 13.71 4.23
N ASP A 68 2.86 13.13 5.36
CA ASP A 68 2.47 11.77 5.73
C ASP A 68 0.96 11.64 5.92
N ARG A 69 0.33 12.63 6.55
CA ARG A 69 -1.13 12.66 6.72
C ARG A 69 -1.87 12.73 5.39
N LEU A 70 -1.43 13.60 4.47
CA LEU A 70 -2.02 13.73 3.15
C LEU A 70 -1.82 12.47 2.30
N LYS A 71 -0.63 11.86 2.38
CA LYS A 71 -0.34 10.59 1.71
C LYS A 71 -1.20 9.45 2.25
N ALA A 72 -1.37 9.37 3.57
CA ALA A 72 -2.22 8.35 4.20
C ALA A 72 -3.72 8.57 3.87
N ALA A 73 -4.18 9.82 3.86
CA ALA A 73 -5.58 10.15 3.56
C ALA A 73 -5.97 9.85 2.10
N PHE A 74 -5.03 10.01 1.16
CA PHE A 74 -5.23 9.80 -0.27
C PHE A 74 -4.30 8.70 -0.82
N ALA A 75 -4.06 7.65 -0.04
CA ALA A 75 -3.14 6.58 -0.38
C ALA A 75 -3.45 5.91 -1.75
N PRO A 76 -4.73 5.63 -2.10
CA PRO A 76 -5.04 5.04 -3.41
C PRO A 76 -4.59 5.89 -4.60
N GLU A 77 -4.73 7.21 -4.49
CA GLU A 77 -4.30 8.15 -5.52
C GLU A 77 -2.77 8.16 -5.64
N PHE A 78 -2.06 8.27 -4.53
CA PHE A 78 -0.58 8.23 -4.54
C PHE A 78 -0.06 6.93 -5.13
N VAL A 79 -0.63 5.77 -4.78
CA VAL A 79 -0.24 4.47 -5.35
C VAL A 79 -0.47 4.44 -6.86
N ARG A 80 -1.65 4.89 -7.32
CA ARG A 80 -1.97 4.94 -8.75
C ARG A 80 -0.98 5.80 -9.54
N TYR A 81 -0.67 6.99 -9.04
CA TYR A 81 0.27 7.89 -9.74
C TYR A 81 1.73 7.47 -9.59
N ALA A 82 2.08 6.71 -8.54
CA ALA A 82 3.40 6.13 -8.40
C ALA A 82 3.63 5.01 -9.42
N GLN A 83 2.64 4.14 -9.64
CA GLN A 83 2.67 3.14 -10.73
C GLN A 83 2.76 3.81 -12.11
N LEU A 84 2.00 4.90 -12.30
CA LEU A 84 2.06 5.67 -13.55
C LEU A 84 3.45 6.29 -13.75
N ALA A 85 4.04 6.86 -12.70
CA ALA A 85 5.38 7.42 -12.74
C ALA A 85 6.46 6.35 -13.04
N GLU A 86 6.29 5.13 -12.54
CA GLU A 86 7.15 3.98 -12.83
C GLU A 86 7.11 3.63 -14.32
N SER A 87 5.91 3.58 -14.90
CA SER A 87 5.73 3.30 -16.34
C SER A 87 6.36 4.35 -17.27
N PHE A 88 6.55 5.59 -16.79
CA PHE A 88 7.25 6.63 -17.54
C PHE A 88 8.79 6.60 -17.37
N GLY A 89 9.29 5.89 -16.36
CA GLY A 89 10.73 5.75 -16.09
C GLY A 89 11.39 4.53 -16.72
N GLU A 90 10.61 3.58 -17.22
CA GLU A 90 11.06 2.39 -17.97
C GLU A 90 11.13 2.60 -19.50
N ALA A 91 10.98 3.85 -19.98
CA ALA A 91 11.15 4.23 -21.39
C ALA A 91 12.46 4.99 -21.63
#